data_AF-A0A323TEA4-F1
#
_entry.id   AF-A0A323TEA4-F1
#
_cell.length_a   1.000
_cell.length_b   1.000
_cell.length_c   1.000
_cell.angle_alpha   90.00
_cell.angle_beta   90.00
_cell.angle_gamma   90.00
#
_symmetry.space_group_name_H-M   'P 1'
#
loop_
_entity.id
_entity.type
_entity.pdbx_description
1 polymer ?
#
loop_
_entity_poly.entity_id
_entity_poly.type
_entity_poly.pdbx_seq_one_letter_code
_entity_poly.pdbx_strand_id
1 'polypeptide(L)'
;MLDSFIVAGVSSYTPSLHPQGHMNMWYSSPLTRFEPHLVTALLAIIIIFGVSYFIYVKRKHRDEESKWTSTEEEKTFRDLMSKKNMTLKKLLELEEAYDKGELNEMDYQKKTEAYKAYLHKVKKQLNQFLT
;
A
#
# COMPACT_ATOMS: atom_id res chain seq x y z
N MET A 1 -15.19 81.58 -7.53
CA MET A 1 -15.58 80.47 -8.42
C MET A 1 -14.75 79.27 -8.03
N LEU A 2 -15.37 78.26 -7.42
CA LEU A 2 -14.75 76.95 -7.24
C LEU A 2 -15.84 75.92 -7.57
N ASP A 3 -15.58 75.18 -8.64
CA ASP A 3 -16.50 74.25 -9.28
C ASP A 3 -16.70 72.99 -8.42
N SER A 4 -17.96 72.60 -8.27
CA SER A 4 -18.38 71.35 -7.66
C SER A 4 -18.26 70.21 -8.68
N PHE A 5 -17.24 69.36 -8.52
CA PHE A 5 -17.15 68.09 -9.24
C PHE A 5 -18.05 67.03 -8.59
N ILE A 6 -19.07 66.59 -9.31
CA ILE A 6 -19.91 65.45 -8.94
C ILE A 6 -19.14 64.16 -9.26
N VAL A 7 -18.78 63.40 -8.23
CA VAL A 7 -18.28 62.03 -8.38
C VAL A 7 -19.47 61.11 -8.61
N ALA A 8 -19.64 60.65 -9.85
CA ALA A 8 -20.61 59.62 -10.21
C ALA A 8 -20.27 58.31 -9.47
N GLY A 9 -21.21 57.81 -8.68
CA GLY A 9 -21.06 56.56 -7.95
C GLY A 9 -21.01 55.36 -8.88
N VAL A 10 -19.92 54.60 -8.85
CA VAL A 10 -19.82 53.26 -9.44
C VAL A 10 -20.67 52.31 -8.60
N SER A 11 -21.79 51.82 -9.13
CA SER A 11 -22.55 50.74 -8.49
C SER A 11 -21.81 49.42 -8.68
N SER A 12 -21.17 48.91 -7.63
CA SER A 12 -20.64 47.56 -7.58
C SER A 12 -21.79 46.55 -7.65
N TYR A 13 -21.97 45.90 -8.80
CA TYR A 13 -22.87 44.76 -8.92
C TYR A 13 -22.26 43.57 -8.17
N THR A 14 -22.64 43.38 -6.92
CA THR A 14 -22.34 42.17 -6.15
C THR A 14 -23.42 41.14 -6.45
N PRO A 15 -23.08 40.01 -7.12
CA PRO A 15 -24.06 38.97 -7.36
C PRO A 15 -24.58 38.41 -6.04
N SER A 16 -25.90 38.25 -5.92
CA SER A 16 -26.51 37.65 -4.74
C SER A 16 -25.98 36.23 -4.53
N LEU A 17 -25.46 35.96 -3.35
CA LEU A 17 -25.06 34.61 -2.93
C LEU A 17 -26.26 33.66 -2.82
N HIS A 18 -27.49 34.18 -2.93
CA HIS A 18 -28.74 33.46 -2.81
C HIS A 18 -29.62 33.74 -4.04
N PRO A 19 -29.35 33.11 -5.19
CA PRO A 19 -30.21 33.23 -6.36
C PRO A 19 -31.63 32.76 -6.02
N GLN A 20 -32.66 33.48 -6.49
CA GLN A 20 -34.07 33.18 -6.16
C GLN A 20 -34.46 31.73 -6.44
N GLY A 21 -33.87 31.10 -7.47
CA GLY A 21 -34.08 29.68 -7.76
C GLY A 21 -33.64 28.73 -6.64
N HIS A 22 -32.47 28.96 -6.03
CA HIS A 22 -31.97 28.13 -4.92
C HIS A 22 -32.87 28.28 -3.67
N MET A 23 -33.38 29.48 -3.44
CA MET A 23 -34.30 29.74 -2.32
C MET A 23 -35.66 29.08 -2.54
N ASN A 24 -36.24 29.19 -3.73
CA ASN A 24 -37.49 28.53 -4.06
C ASN A 24 -37.38 27.01 -3.91
N MET A 25 -36.25 26.44 -4.33
CA MET A 25 -35.97 25.02 -4.13
C MET A 25 -35.91 24.65 -2.65
N TRP A 26 -35.19 25.44 -1.83
CA TRP A 26 -35.14 25.21 -0.38
C TRP A 26 -36.53 25.27 0.26
N TYR A 27 -37.30 26.33 -0.01
CA TYR A 27 -38.65 26.56 0.51
C TYR A 27 -39.69 25.54 0.07
N SER A 28 -39.44 24.82 -1.04
CA SER A 28 -40.29 23.71 -1.48
C SER A 28 -39.97 22.37 -0.79
N SER A 29 -38.88 22.30 -0.02
CA SER A 29 -38.42 21.04 0.57
C SER A 29 -39.07 20.73 1.94
N PRO A 30 -39.08 19.47 2.38
CA PRO A 30 -39.50 19.11 3.74
C PRO A 30 -38.57 19.64 4.84
N LEU A 31 -37.36 20.09 4.48
CA LEU A 31 -36.30 20.51 5.40
C LEU A 31 -36.29 22.01 5.68
N THR A 32 -37.30 22.73 5.18
CA THR A 32 -37.47 24.19 5.34
C THR A 32 -37.48 24.70 6.76
N ARG A 33 -37.85 23.85 7.71
CA ARG A 33 -37.88 24.18 9.14
C ARG A 33 -36.48 24.33 9.75
N PHE A 34 -35.44 23.93 9.04
CA PHE A 34 -34.05 23.98 9.48
C PHE A 34 -33.28 25.08 8.74
N GLU A 35 -32.20 25.55 9.34
CA GLU A 35 -31.27 26.48 8.70
C GLU A 35 -30.58 25.81 7.49
N PRO A 36 -30.72 26.34 6.25
CA PRO A 36 -30.16 25.73 5.05
C PRO A 36 -28.66 25.52 5.12
N HIS A 37 -27.94 26.47 5.75
CA HIS A 37 -26.49 26.41 5.89
C HIS A 37 -26.05 25.27 6.81
N LEU A 38 -26.79 25.00 7.88
CA LEU A 38 -26.46 23.93 8.82
C LEU A 38 -26.72 22.55 8.22
N VAL A 39 -27.85 22.39 7.52
CA VAL A 39 -28.19 21.13 6.85
C VAL A 39 -27.17 20.82 5.75
N THR A 40 -26.82 21.82 4.92
CA THR A 40 -25.84 21.63 3.85
C THR A 40 -24.45 21.33 4.40
N ALA A 41 -24.01 22.01 5.47
CA ALA A 41 -22.74 21.70 6.14
C ALA A 41 -22.72 20.27 6.69
N LEU A 42 -23.80 19.83 7.35
CA LEU A 42 -23.90 18.47 7.90
C LEU A 42 -23.83 17.40 6.79
N LEU A 43 -24.57 17.59 5.69
CA LEU A 43 -24.54 16.67 4.56
C LEU A 43 -23.16 16.62 3.91
N ALA A 44 -22.49 17.77 3.74
CA ALA A 44 -21.13 17.82 3.23
C ALA A 44 -20.16 17.04 4.12
N ILE A 45 -20.26 17.19 5.45
CA ILE A 45 -19.44 16.43 6.40
C ILE A 45 -19.68 14.94 6.25
N ILE A 46 -20.93 14.48 6.20
CA ILE A 46 -21.26 13.05 6.05
C ILE A 46 -20.65 12.47 4.76
N ILE A 47 -20.76 13.20 3.65
CA ILE A 47 -20.19 12.78 2.36
C ILE A 47 -18.66 12.71 2.46
N ILE A 48 -18.01 13.74 2.99
CA ILE A 48 -16.55 13.76 3.13
C ILE A 48 -16.06 12.61 4.02
N PHE A 49 -16.74 12.36 5.15
CA PHE A 49 -16.40 11.23 6.03
C PHE A 49 -16.62 9.89 5.35
N GLY A 50 -17.74 9.70 4.66
CA GLY A 50 -18.04 8.46 3.92
C GLY A 50 -17.02 8.17 2.83
N VAL A 51 -16.69 9.18 2.01
CA VAL A 51 -15.69 9.06 0.94
C VAL A 51 -14.29 8.83 1.51
N SER A 52 -13.90 9.59 2.54
CA SER A 52 -12.58 9.45 3.17
C SER A 52 -12.42 8.08 3.83
N TYR A 53 -13.45 7.60 4.53
CA TYR A 53 -13.46 6.27 5.13
C TYR A 53 -13.39 5.17 4.08
N PHE A 54 -14.19 5.26 3.01
CA PHE A 54 -14.15 4.29 1.91
C PHE A 54 -12.78 4.24 1.23
N ILE A 55 -12.16 5.40 0.95
CA ILE A 55 -10.81 5.47 0.38
C ILE A 55 -9.78 4.89 1.36
N TYR A 56 -9.87 5.24 2.65
CA TYR A 56 -8.98 4.73 3.69
C TYR A 56 -9.05 3.21 3.79
N VAL A 57 -10.26 2.64 3.87
CA VAL A 57 -10.50 1.20 3.96
C VAL A 57 -10.01 0.50 2.69
N LYS A 58 -10.37 0.98 1.50
CA LYS A 58 -9.92 0.41 0.22
C LYS A 58 -8.39 0.41 0.09
N ARG A 59 -7.73 1.46 0.56
CA ARG A 59 -6.26 1.56 0.53
C ARG A 59 -5.62 0.63 1.56
N LYS A 60 -6.15 0.59 2.78
CA LYS A 60 -5.67 -0.30 3.84
C LYS A 60 -5.82 -1.78 3.48
N HIS A 61 -6.93 -2.18 2.86
CA HIS A 61 -7.10 -3.56 2.39
C HIS A 61 -6.12 -3.94 1.28
N ARG A 62 -5.81 -3.05 0.33
CA ARG A 62 -4.78 -3.30 -0.69
C ARG A 62 -3.38 -3.44 -0.10
N ASP A 63 -3.06 -2.62 0.90
CA ASP A 63 -1.76 -2.63 1.56
C ASP A 63 -1.60 -3.87 2.48
N GLU A 64 -2.69 -4.37 3.05
CA GLU A 64 -2.71 -5.61 3.85
C GLU A 64 -2.61 -6.83 2.94
N GLU A 65 -3.45 -6.96 1.92
CA GLU A 65 -3.47 -8.13 1.01
C GLU A 65 -2.12 -8.34 0.30
N SER A 66 -1.45 -7.24 -0.09
CA SER A 66 -0.11 -7.28 -0.69
C SER A 66 1.01 -7.55 0.32
N LYS A 67 0.91 -7.07 1.56
CA LYS A 67 1.91 -7.37 2.60
C LYS A 67 1.85 -8.82 3.07
N TRP A 68 0.68 -9.38 3.30
CA TRP A 68 0.56 -10.71 3.91
C TRP A 68 1.01 -11.82 2.95
N THR A 69 0.65 -11.73 1.66
CA THR A 69 1.06 -12.71 0.63
C THR A 69 2.51 -12.51 0.22
N SER A 70 2.93 -11.28 -0.08
CA SER A 70 4.30 -11.00 -0.51
C SER A 70 5.33 -11.21 0.60
N THR A 71 5.01 -10.99 1.89
CA THR A 71 6.05 -11.07 2.94
C THR A 71 6.37 -12.51 3.34
N GLU A 72 5.39 -13.40 3.49
CA GLU A 72 5.64 -14.78 3.94
C GLU A 72 6.23 -15.67 2.84
N GLU A 73 5.75 -15.53 1.60
CA GLU A 73 6.33 -16.24 0.45
C GLU A 73 7.75 -15.74 0.16
N GLU A 74 7.98 -14.42 0.13
CA GLU A 74 9.32 -13.84 -0.07
C GLU A 74 10.27 -14.23 1.07
N LYS A 75 9.80 -14.24 2.32
CA LYS A 75 10.62 -14.66 3.46
C LYS A 75 11.01 -16.14 3.36
N THR A 76 10.08 -16.99 2.94
CA THR A 76 10.33 -18.42 2.72
C THR A 76 11.29 -18.64 1.56
N PHE A 77 11.13 -17.90 0.46
CA PHE A 77 12.04 -17.92 -0.68
C PHE A 77 13.46 -17.49 -0.28
N ARG A 78 13.60 -16.37 0.45
CA ARG A 78 14.88 -15.88 0.95
C ARG A 78 15.56 -16.86 1.90
N ASP A 79 14.80 -17.50 2.78
CA ASP A 79 15.31 -18.54 3.68
C ASP A 79 15.83 -19.76 2.91
N LEU A 80 15.06 -20.26 1.94
CA LEU A 80 15.48 -21.36 1.07
C LEU A 80 16.73 -21.01 0.26
N MET A 81 16.83 -19.78 -0.23
CA MET A 81 17.98 -19.30 -0.99
C MET A 81 19.24 -19.19 -0.10
N SER A 82 19.07 -18.73 1.14
CA SER A 82 20.12 -18.74 2.16
C SER A 82 20.61 -20.17 2.46
N LYS A 83 19.68 -21.12 2.67
CA LYS A 83 19.99 -22.54 2.90
C LYS A 83 20.75 -23.19 1.75
N LYS A 84 20.37 -22.90 0.50
CA LYS A 84 21.09 -23.34 -0.70
C LYS A 84 22.52 -22.81 -0.72
N ASN A 85 22.71 -21.51 -0.48
CA ASN A 85 24.05 -20.90 -0.49
C ASN A 85 24.94 -21.46 0.64
N MET A 86 24.37 -21.63 1.83
CA MET A 86 25.08 -22.23 2.96
C MET A 86 25.49 -23.68 2.67
N THR A 87 24.62 -24.46 2.03
CA THR A 87 24.91 -25.85 1.65
C THR A 87 26.02 -25.94 0.61
N LEU A 88 26.02 -25.05 -0.39
CA LEU A 88 27.08 -24.95 -1.40
C LEU A 88 28.42 -24.58 -0.76
N LYS A 89 28.41 -23.61 0.17
CA LYS A 89 29.61 -23.26 0.93
C LYS A 89 30.14 -24.44 1.75
N LYS A 90 29.26 -25.22 2.39
CA LYS A 90 29.63 -26.42 3.14
C LYS A 90 30.22 -27.53 2.25
N LEU A 91 29.73 -27.67 1.02
CA LEU A 91 30.32 -28.59 0.05
C LEU A 91 31.74 -28.17 -0.35
N LEU A 92 31.96 -26.87 -0.60
CA LEU A 92 33.30 -26.33 -0.86
C LEU A 92 34.25 -26.53 0.33
N GLU A 93 33.79 -26.21 1.56
CA GLU A 93 34.59 -26.43 2.78
C GLU A 93 34.97 -27.92 2.97
N LEU A 94 34.07 -28.84 2.59
CA LEU A 94 34.34 -30.29 2.64
C LEU A 94 35.37 -30.74 1.61
N GLU A 95 35.29 -30.20 0.39
CA GLU A 95 36.24 -30.45 -0.68
C GLU A 95 37.63 -29.95 -0.28
N GLU A 96 37.73 -28.72 0.22
CA GLU A 96 39.00 -28.17 0.72
C GLU A 96 39.58 -28.98 1.90
N ALA A 97 38.74 -29.48 2.81
CA ALA A 97 39.20 -30.29 3.94
C ALA A 97 39.71 -31.67 3.49
N TYR A 98 39.07 -32.25 2.48
CA TYR A 98 39.52 -33.49 1.87
C TYR A 98 40.85 -33.30 1.12
N ASP A 99 40.98 -32.22 0.33
CA ASP A 99 42.22 -31.90 -0.40
C ASP A 99 43.42 -31.67 0.54
N LYS A 100 43.17 -31.14 1.75
CA LYS A 100 44.18 -30.97 2.80
C LYS A 100 44.51 -32.25 3.56
N GLY A 101 43.81 -33.35 3.30
CA GLY A 101 43.95 -34.61 4.02
C GLY A 101 43.38 -34.59 5.44
N GLU A 102 42.57 -33.59 5.80
CA GLU A 102 41.93 -33.44 7.11
C GLU A 102 40.68 -34.32 7.26
N LEU A 103 40.22 -34.92 6.15
CA LEU A 103 39.00 -35.73 6.07
C LEU A 103 39.27 -37.04 5.34
N ASN A 104 38.82 -38.16 5.91
CA ASN A 104 38.89 -39.47 5.27
C ASN A 104 37.89 -39.56 4.10
N GLU A 105 38.27 -40.25 3.01
CA GLU A 105 37.44 -40.52 1.83
C GLU A 105 36.02 -40.97 2.16
N MET A 106 35.88 -41.93 3.07
CA MET A 106 34.56 -42.44 3.46
C MET A 106 33.67 -41.36 4.08
N ASP A 107 34.24 -40.50 4.93
CA ASP A 107 33.51 -39.41 5.57
C ASP A 107 33.22 -38.27 4.58
N TYR A 108 34.12 -38.03 3.64
CA TYR A 108 33.93 -37.10 2.54
C TYR A 108 32.76 -37.50 1.66
N GLN A 109 32.74 -38.74 1.16
CA GLN A 109 31.67 -39.23 0.28
C GLN A 109 30.31 -39.19 0.99
N LYS A 110 30.24 -39.71 2.22
CA LYS A 110 28.99 -39.74 3.00
C LYS A 110 28.43 -38.35 3.25
N LYS A 111 29.26 -37.39 3.64
CA LYS A 111 28.83 -36.00 3.89
C LYS A 111 28.43 -35.31 2.59
N THR A 112 29.21 -35.50 1.53
CA THR A 112 28.95 -34.92 0.22
C THR A 112 27.64 -35.40 -0.39
N GLU A 113 27.33 -36.69 -0.31
CA GLU A 113 26.05 -37.24 -0.76
C GLU A 113 24.87 -36.67 0.03
N ALA A 114 25.00 -36.57 1.36
CA ALA A 114 23.96 -35.98 2.20
C ALA A 114 23.68 -34.51 1.84
N TYR A 115 24.74 -33.70 1.63
CA TYR A 115 24.58 -32.30 1.23
C TYR A 115 24.04 -32.14 -0.19
N LYS A 116 24.43 -33.01 -1.14
CA LYS A 116 23.86 -33.03 -2.50
C LYS A 116 22.37 -33.39 -2.48
N ALA A 117 21.96 -34.37 -1.67
CA ALA A 117 20.55 -34.74 -1.50
C ALA A 117 19.73 -33.59 -0.90
N TYR A 118 20.26 -32.93 0.14
CA TYR A 118 19.64 -31.74 0.73
C TYR A 118 19.52 -30.59 -0.27
N LEU A 119 20.56 -30.35 -1.06
CA LEU A 119 20.55 -29.33 -2.12
C LEU A 119 19.48 -29.60 -3.18
N HIS A 120 19.28 -30.86 -3.57
CA HIS A 120 18.22 -31.24 -4.51
C HIS A 120 16.83 -30.95 -3.92
N LYS A 121 16.61 -31.26 -2.64
CA LYS A 121 15.36 -30.94 -1.93
C LYS A 121 15.09 -29.43 -1.91
N VAL A 122 16.09 -28.62 -1.53
CA VAL A 122 15.96 -27.16 -1.48
C VAL A 122 15.71 -26.57 -2.88
N LYS A 123 16.39 -27.07 -3.93
CA LYS A 123 16.13 -26.67 -5.31
C LYS A 123 14.71 -26.98 -5.76
N LYS A 124 14.18 -28.16 -5.41
CA LYS A 124 12.78 -28.52 -5.72
C LYS A 124 11.79 -27.57 -5.04
N GLN A 125 12.04 -27.21 -3.78
CA GLN A 125 11.22 -26.24 -3.05
C GLN A 125 11.29 -24.85 -3.68
N LEU A 126 12.48 -24.38 -4.07
CA LEU A 126 12.64 -23.10 -4.77
C LEU A 126 11.91 -23.08 -6.13
N ASN A 127 11.91 -24.20 -6.87
CA ASN A 127 11.24 -24.27 -8.16
C ASN A 127 9.70 -24.18 -8.07
N GLN A 128 9.13 -24.51 -6.91
CA GLN A 128 7.69 -24.33 -6.63
C GLN A 128 7.28 -22.85 -6.54
N PHE A 129 8.22 -21.92 -6.35
CA PHE A 129 7.96 -20.48 -6.38
C PHE A 129 8.09 -19.86 -7.78
N LEU A 130 8.64 -20.62 -8.75
CA LEU A 130 8.88 -20.15 -10.12
C LEU A 130 7.83 -20.67 -11.12
N THR A 131 6.99 -21.64 -10.71
CA THR A 131 5.95 -22.28 -11.53
C THR A 131 4.59 -21.81 -11.05
#